data_AF-A0A7C3VQ18-F1
#
_entry.id   AF-A0A7C3VQ18-F1
#
_cell.length_a   1.000
_cell.length_b   1.000
_cell.length_c   1.000
_cell.angle_alpha   90.00
_cell.angle_beta   90.00
_cell.angle_gamma   90.00
#
_symmetry.space_group_name_H-M   'P 1'
#
loop_
_entity.id
_entity.type
_entity.pdbx_description
1 polymer ?
#
loop_
_entity_poly.entity_id
_entity_poly.type
_entity_poly.pdbx_seq_one_letter_code
_entity_poly.pdbx_strand_id
1 'polypeptide(L)'
;MSQDLEAIACHPHPVAPDGFNANANLPYGCSGHHIMAAMNKFTDFLGLINQQLYTQGISRLESMLMPANFSSLVGEFMIDNIPKQCPSLVKNQYHNGHPDLIPADCFPNNAVQYTNEGIEIKASRYLRGWQGHNPEATWLMVFVFDSNRPSDAVKGIAPKPFRFLQVLGARLTKADWSFSGRSETSRRTITASVNNSGYQKMTANVIYQNLP
;
A
#
# COMPACT_ATOMS: atom_id res chain seq x y z
N MET A 1 14.11 -33.49 -9.33
CA MET A 1 14.66 -32.12 -9.38
C MET A 1 13.91 -31.32 -8.35
N SER A 2 14.59 -30.84 -7.30
CA SER A 2 13.97 -29.86 -6.40
C SER A 2 13.68 -28.60 -7.22
N GLN A 3 12.43 -28.15 -7.25
CA GLN A 3 12.12 -26.84 -7.82
C GLN A 3 12.92 -25.78 -7.08
N ASP A 4 13.60 -24.90 -7.82
CA ASP A 4 14.24 -23.73 -7.23
C ASP A 4 13.14 -22.76 -6.78
N LEU A 5 12.86 -22.79 -5.47
CA LEU A 5 11.83 -21.95 -4.86
C LEU A 5 12.16 -20.46 -4.96
N GLU A 6 13.44 -20.07 -4.99
CA GLU A 6 13.81 -18.67 -5.18
C GLU A 6 13.50 -18.20 -6.60
N ALA A 7 13.78 -19.03 -7.61
CA ALA A 7 13.42 -18.73 -8.98
C ALA A 7 11.90 -18.55 -9.15
N ILE A 8 11.09 -19.44 -8.54
CA ILE A 8 9.62 -19.32 -8.56
C ILE A 8 9.17 -18.03 -7.85
N ALA A 9 9.77 -17.72 -6.70
CA ALA A 9 9.41 -16.56 -5.91
C ALA A 9 9.76 -15.22 -6.58
N CYS A 10 10.55 -15.23 -7.66
CA CYS A 10 10.79 -14.05 -8.50
C CYS A 10 9.58 -13.64 -9.34
N HIS A 11 8.52 -14.46 -9.42
CA HIS A 11 7.32 -14.18 -10.20
C HIS A 11 6.13 -13.87 -9.27
N PRO A 12 5.79 -12.59 -9.03
CA PRO A 12 4.62 -12.23 -8.24
C PRO A 12 3.34 -12.88 -8.76
N HIS A 13 2.40 -13.18 -7.87
CA HIS A 13 1.08 -13.62 -8.27
C HIS A 13 0.36 -12.51 -9.05
N PRO A 14 -0.35 -12.85 -10.14
CA PRO A 14 -1.15 -11.89 -10.87
C PRO A 14 -2.27 -11.33 -9.99
N VAL A 15 -2.66 -10.08 -10.26
CA VAL A 15 -3.84 -9.49 -9.63
C VAL A 15 -5.09 -10.19 -10.18
N ALA A 16 -5.97 -10.67 -9.30
CA ALA A 16 -7.18 -11.38 -9.68
C ALA A 16 -8.29 -10.39 -10.09
N PRO A 17 -8.71 -10.32 -11.38
CA PRO A 17 -9.68 -9.32 -11.81
C PRO A 17 -11.06 -9.47 -11.15
N ASP A 18 -11.45 -10.72 -10.85
CA ASP A 18 -12.66 -11.10 -10.12
C ASP A 18 -12.61 -10.77 -8.62
N GLY A 19 -11.44 -10.41 -8.09
CA GLY A 19 -11.28 -9.95 -6.72
C GLY A 19 -11.77 -8.52 -6.47
N PHE A 20 -12.09 -7.74 -7.50
CA PHE A 20 -12.55 -6.36 -7.35
C PHE A 20 -14.05 -6.26 -7.04
N ASN A 21 -14.39 -5.50 -6.00
CA ASN A 21 -15.77 -5.23 -5.63
C ASN A 21 -16.35 -4.12 -6.52
N ALA A 22 -17.31 -4.46 -7.39
CA ALA A 22 -17.99 -3.49 -8.26
C ALA A 22 -18.78 -2.41 -7.50
N ASN A 23 -19.14 -2.67 -6.23
CA ASN A 23 -19.88 -1.74 -5.37
C ASN A 23 -18.96 -0.89 -4.47
N ALA A 24 -17.63 -0.98 -4.63
CA ALA A 24 -16.70 -0.18 -3.85
C ALA A 24 -16.91 1.32 -4.12
N ASN A 25 -17.09 2.11 -3.07
CA ASN A 25 -17.22 3.55 -3.14
C ASN A 25 -15.84 4.20 -3.11
N LEU A 26 -15.39 4.65 -4.28
CA LEU A 26 -14.11 5.34 -4.48
C LEU A 26 -14.37 6.81 -4.82
N PRO A 27 -13.70 7.77 -4.15
CA PRO A 27 -13.95 9.18 -4.37
C PRO A 27 -13.25 9.68 -5.64
N TYR A 28 -13.59 10.90 -6.06
CA TYR A 28 -12.89 11.64 -7.13
C TYR A 28 -12.83 10.90 -8.46
N GLY A 29 -13.87 10.14 -8.82
CA GLY A 29 -13.92 9.39 -10.09
C GLY A 29 -12.93 8.22 -10.18
N CYS A 30 -12.27 7.87 -9.08
CA CYS A 30 -11.44 6.67 -9.02
C CYS A 30 -12.31 5.42 -9.10
N SER A 31 -11.78 4.34 -9.69
CA SER A 31 -12.51 3.10 -9.92
C SER A 31 -11.62 1.90 -9.62
N GLY A 32 -12.22 0.72 -9.40
CA GLY A 32 -11.48 -0.53 -9.25
C GLY A 32 -10.56 -0.81 -10.44
N HIS A 33 -10.94 -0.39 -11.65
CA HIS A 33 -10.10 -0.52 -12.84
C HIS A 33 -8.78 0.27 -12.74
N HIS A 34 -8.84 1.52 -12.25
CA HIS A 34 -7.63 2.34 -12.05
C HIS A 34 -6.69 1.71 -11.02
N ILE A 35 -7.26 1.16 -9.93
CA ILE A 35 -6.52 0.47 -8.87
C ILE A 35 -5.88 -0.82 -9.40
N MET A 36 -6.64 -1.63 -10.15
CA MET A 36 -6.15 -2.85 -10.79
C MET A 36 -4.97 -2.57 -11.73
N ALA A 37 -5.08 -1.53 -12.56
CA ALA A 37 -4.01 -1.15 -13.48
C ALA A 37 -2.72 -0.75 -12.73
N ALA A 38 -2.81 -0.02 -11.63
CA ALA A 38 -1.65 0.32 -10.79
C ALA A 38 -1.04 -0.91 -10.10
N MET A 39 -1.88 -1.82 -9.57
CA MET A 39 -1.42 -3.07 -8.94
C MET A 39 -0.70 -3.99 -9.95
N ASN A 40 -1.25 -4.16 -11.15
CA ASN A 40 -0.60 -4.95 -12.21
C ASN A 40 0.76 -4.37 -12.61
N LYS A 41 0.85 -3.04 -12.77
CA LYS A 41 2.15 -2.39 -13.05
C LYS A 41 3.17 -2.66 -11.94
N PHE A 42 2.74 -2.73 -10.68
CA PHE A 42 3.65 -3.06 -9.59
C PHE A 42 4.10 -4.52 -9.61
N THR A 43 3.20 -5.47 -9.88
CA THR A 43 3.57 -6.88 -10.00
C THR A 43 4.54 -7.11 -11.16
N ASP A 44 4.34 -6.43 -12.30
CA ASP A 44 5.23 -6.49 -13.45
C ASP A 44 6.61 -5.90 -13.12
N PHE A 45 6.63 -4.71 -12.50
CA PHE A 45 7.87 -4.05 -12.05
C PHE A 45 8.65 -4.93 -11.08
N LEU A 46 8.00 -5.44 -10.03
CA LEU A 46 8.67 -6.25 -9.02
C LEU A 46 9.17 -7.57 -9.61
N GLY A 47 8.37 -8.20 -10.48
CA GLY A 47 8.77 -9.42 -11.17
C GLY A 47 9.98 -9.21 -12.07
N LEU A 48 10.03 -8.09 -12.82
CA LEU A 48 11.18 -7.73 -13.63
C LEU A 48 12.43 -7.57 -12.77
N ILE A 49 12.35 -6.77 -11.70
CA ILE A 49 13.49 -6.49 -10.82
C ILE A 49 13.97 -7.78 -10.14
N ASN A 50 13.07 -8.57 -9.56
CA ASN A 50 13.44 -9.78 -8.85
C ASN A 50 14.11 -10.81 -9.77
N GLN A 51 13.65 -10.96 -11.01
CA GLN A 51 14.31 -11.82 -11.99
C GLN A 51 15.72 -11.33 -12.31
N GLN A 52 15.94 -10.01 -12.49
CA GLN A 52 17.27 -9.45 -12.76
C GLN A 52 18.22 -9.53 -11.56
N LEU A 53 17.70 -9.42 -10.34
CA LEU A 53 18.49 -9.62 -9.13
C LEU A 53 18.91 -11.08 -8.99
N TYR A 54 17.98 -12.01 -9.24
CA TYR A 54 18.24 -13.45 -9.16
C TYR A 54 19.31 -13.90 -10.16
N THR A 55 19.30 -13.41 -11.41
CA THR A 55 20.36 -13.74 -12.41
C THR A 55 21.74 -13.24 -12.01
N GLN A 56 21.83 -12.26 -11.11
CA GLN A 56 23.07 -11.71 -10.58
C GLN A 56 23.44 -12.27 -9.19
N GLY A 57 22.67 -13.22 -8.67
CA GLY A 57 22.90 -13.78 -7.32
C GLY A 57 22.58 -12.80 -6.19
N ILE A 58 21.78 -11.77 -6.45
CA ILE A 58 21.34 -10.78 -5.46
C ILE A 58 19.96 -11.18 -4.93
N SER A 59 19.76 -11.05 -3.61
CA SER A 59 18.46 -11.32 -2.97
C SER A 59 17.34 -10.47 -3.56
N ARG A 60 16.13 -11.06 -3.67
CA ARG A 60 14.91 -10.35 -4.06
C ARG A 60 14.67 -9.10 -3.21
N LEU A 61 14.07 -8.08 -3.81
CA LEU A 61 13.99 -6.75 -3.24
C LEU A 61 13.30 -6.72 -1.86
N GLU A 62 12.20 -7.46 -1.73
CA GLU A 62 11.43 -7.60 -0.48
C GLU A 62 12.18 -8.36 0.63
N SER A 63 13.13 -9.21 0.26
CA SER A 63 13.95 -10.00 1.17
C SER A 63 15.20 -9.23 1.64
N MET A 64 15.57 -8.15 0.95
CA MET A 64 16.72 -7.31 1.30
C MET A 64 16.32 -6.06 2.09
N LEU A 65 15.20 -5.41 1.75
CA LEU A 65 14.82 -4.14 2.33
C LEU A 65 14.18 -4.26 3.72
N MET A 66 14.39 -3.25 4.57
CA MET A 66 13.62 -3.11 5.81
C MET A 66 12.11 -3.18 5.51
N PRO A 67 11.30 -3.86 6.33
CA PRO A 67 9.87 -4.03 6.03
C PRO A 67 9.12 -2.71 5.80
N ALA A 68 9.47 -1.66 6.53
CA ALA A 68 8.90 -0.32 6.36
C ALA A 68 9.23 0.24 4.96
N ASN A 69 10.49 0.18 4.53
CA ASN A 69 10.92 0.67 3.23
C ASN A 69 10.22 -0.06 2.07
N PHE A 70 10.07 -1.38 2.16
CA PHE A 70 9.36 -2.12 1.11
C PHE A 70 7.86 -1.75 1.08
N SER A 71 7.24 -1.52 2.25
CA SER A 71 5.86 -1.08 2.31
C SER A 71 5.70 0.35 1.74
N SER A 72 6.63 1.24 2.03
CA SER A 72 6.69 2.58 1.42
C SER A 72 6.88 2.51 -0.09
N LEU A 73 7.73 1.63 -0.61
CA LEU A 73 7.91 1.43 -2.05
C LEU A 73 6.59 1.02 -2.73
N VAL A 74 5.85 0.07 -2.16
CA VAL A 74 4.53 -0.33 -2.69
C VAL A 74 3.59 0.87 -2.71
N GLY A 75 3.51 1.63 -1.61
CA GLY A 75 2.66 2.82 -1.50
C GLY A 75 3.02 3.91 -2.52
N GLU A 76 4.28 4.31 -2.59
CA GLU A 76 4.78 5.30 -3.56
C GLU A 76 4.54 4.88 -5.01
N PHE A 77 4.66 3.59 -5.30
CA PHE A 77 4.36 3.08 -6.63
C PHE A 77 2.88 3.27 -6.99
N MET A 78 1.96 3.04 -6.04
CA MET A 78 0.53 3.31 -6.23
C MET A 78 0.26 4.81 -6.39
N ILE A 79 0.89 5.65 -5.56
CA ILE A 79 0.78 7.11 -5.62
C ILE A 79 1.21 7.63 -7.00
N ASP A 80 2.28 7.09 -7.58
CA ASP A 80 2.78 7.49 -8.89
C ASP A 80 1.92 6.95 -10.05
N ASN A 81 1.30 5.77 -9.90
CA ASN A 81 0.66 5.09 -11.03
C ASN A 81 -0.88 5.19 -11.08
N ILE A 82 -1.57 5.45 -9.97
CA ILE A 82 -3.02 5.67 -9.96
C ILE A 82 -3.39 6.92 -10.81
N PRO A 83 -2.76 8.09 -10.63
CA PRO A 83 -3.06 9.29 -11.43
C PRO A 83 -2.91 9.08 -12.95
N LYS A 84 -1.99 8.21 -13.37
CA LYS A 84 -1.79 7.89 -14.79
C LYS A 84 -2.99 7.18 -15.42
N GLN A 85 -3.92 6.68 -14.61
CA GLN A 85 -5.13 5.97 -15.06
C GLN A 85 -6.41 6.70 -14.62
N CYS A 86 -6.32 7.57 -13.61
CA CYS A 86 -7.43 8.34 -13.05
C CYS A 86 -7.11 9.85 -13.17
N PRO A 87 -7.46 10.52 -14.28
CA PRO A 87 -7.08 11.91 -14.55
C PRO A 87 -7.63 12.93 -13.54
N SER A 88 -8.70 12.57 -12.82
CA SER A 88 -9.33 13.38 -11.78
C SER A 88 -8.55 13.39 -10.45
N LEU A 89 -7.48 12.60 -10.35
CA LEU A 89 -6.55 12.59 -9.21
C LEU A 89 -5.13 12.88 -9.71
N VAL A 90 -4.36 13.61 -8.89
CA VAL A 90 -2.95 13.91 -9.12
C VAL A 90 -2.14 13.60 -7.87
N LYS A 91 -0.86 13.24 -8.04
CA LYS A 91 0.08 13.16 -6.91
C LYS A 91 0.26 14.56 -6.31
N ASN A 92 0.12 14.66 -4.99
CA ASN A 92 0.45 15.88 -4.26
C ASN A 92 1.95 16.17 -4.40
N GLN A 93 2.28 17.27 -5.07
CA GLN A 93 3.65 17.68 -5.36
C GLN A 93 4.31 18.41 -4.18
N TYR A 94 3.57 18.68 -3.10
CA TYR A 94 4.16 19.24 -1.89
C TYR A 94 5.01 18.18 -1.20
N HIS A 95 6.28 18.49 -0.90
CA HIS A 95 7.16 17.58 -0.18
C HIS A 95 6.59 17.26 1.21
N ASN A 96 6.29 15.98 1.47
CA ASN A 96 5.56 15.52 2.66
C ASN A 96 4.17 16.17 2.83
N GLY A 97 3.50 16.46 1.72
CA GLY A 97 2.11 16.92 1.73
C GLY A 97 1.15 15.80 2.14
N HIS A 98 0.01 16.18 2.73
CA HIS A 98 -1.05 15.24 3.08
C HIS A 98 -2.41 15.73 2.53
N PRO A 99 -3.22 14.86 1.90
CA PRO A 99 -2.95 13.44 1.58
C PRO A 99 -2.05 13.27 0.34
N ASP A 100 -1.64 12.02 0.06
CA ASP A 100 -0.74 11.68 -1.05
C ASP A 100 -1.30 11.98 -2.45
N LEU A 101 -2.59 11.70 -2.65
CA LEU A 101 -3.32 12.00 -3.89
C LEU A 101 -4.35 13.08 -3.60
N ILE A 102 -4.44 14.09 -4.46
CA ILE A 102 -5.39 15.19 -4.35
C ILE A 102 -6.23 15.31 -5.63
N PRO A 103 -7.42 15.92 -5.57
CA PRO A 103 -8.21 16.18 -6.76
C PRO A 103 -7.45 17.05 -7.77
N ALA A 104 -7.51 16.68 -9.04
CA ALA A 104 -6.93 17.46 -10.12
C ALA A 104 -7.56 18.86 -10.17
N ASP A 105 -6.77 19.84 -10.62
CA ASP A 105 -7.19 21.23 -10.87
C ASP A 105 -7.76 21.99 -9.65
N CYS A 106 -7.61 21.45 -8.44
CA CYS A 106 -8.12 22.06 -7.20
C CYS A 106 -7.05 22.87 -6.43
N PHE A 107 -5.76 22.59 -6.64
CA PHE A 107 -4.66 23.20 -5.89
C PHE A 107 -3.58 23.73 -6.85
N PRO A 108 -3.01 24.93 -6.61
CA PRO A 108 -1.91 25.46 -7.41
C PRO A 108 -0.75 24.47 -7.51
N ASN A 109 -0.26 24.22 -8.72
CA ASN A 109 0.85 23.31 -9.01
C ASN A 109 0.64 21.87 -8.51
N ASN A 110 -0.62 21.45 -8.29
CA ASN A 110 -0.94 20.17 -7.68
C ASN A 110 -0.23 19.97 -6.33
N ALA A 111 -0.03 21.04 -5.56
CA ALA A 111 0.73 21.03 -4.32
C ALA A 111 -0.07 21.64 -3.17
N VAL A 112 -0.21 20.91 -2.07
CA VAL A 112 -0.78 21.41 -0.83
C VAL A 112 -0.15 20.71 0.36
N GLN A 113 0.28 21.49 1.37
CA GLN A 113 0.92 20.91 2.55
C GLN A 113 -0.06 20.02 3.33
N TYR A 114 -1.29 20.49 3.52
CA TYR A 114 -2.33 19.75 4.23
C TYR A 114 -3.72 20.12 3.70
N THR A 115 -4.54 19.11 3.43
CA THR A 115 -5.97 19.26 3.12
C THR A 115 -6.74 18.03 3.60
N ASN A 116 -8.07 18.16 3.73
CA ASN A 116 -8.94 17.01 3.97
C ASN A 116 -9.49 16.41 2.66
N GLU A 117 -9.12 16.98 1.51
CA GLU A 117 -9.55 16.56 0.18
C GLU A 117 -8.47 15.71 -0.50
N GLY A 118 -8.82 14.48 -0.84
CA GLY A 118 -7.91 13.53 -1.48
C GLY A 118 -7.89 12.16 -0.81
N ILE A 119 -6.88 11.37 -1.15
CA ILE A 119 -6.69 9.99 -0.74
C ILE A 119 -5.27 9.81 -0.20
N GLU A 120 -5.15 9.42 1.06
CA GLU A 120 -3.91 8.93 1.67
C GLU A 120 -3.72 7.45 1.30
N ILE A 121 -2.53 7.08 0.82
CA ILE A 121 -2.20 5.73 0.41
C ILE A 121 -1.26 5.10 1.45
N LYS A 122 -1.55 3.86 1.84
CA LYS A 122 -0.62 3.02 2.59
C LYS A 122 -0.53 1.64 1.98
N ALA A 123 0.59 0.98 2.23
CA ALA A 123 0.70 -0.45 2.00
C ALA A 123 1.12 -1.16 3.30
N SER A 124 0.67 -2.40 3.47
CA SER A 124 0.93 -3.15 4.69
C SER A 124 1.01 -4.63 4.46
N ARG A 125 1.81 -5.30 5.31
CA ARG A 125 1.85 -6.75 5.44
C ARG A 125 0.83 -7.29 6.44
N TYR A 126 0.14 -6.40 7.15
CA TYR A 126 -0.79 -6.74 8.21
C TYR A 126 -2.22 -6.47 7.75
N LEU A 127 -3.12 -7.41 8.05
CA LEU A 127 -4.55 -7.30 7.72
C LEU A 127 -5.26 -6.19 8.51
N ARG A 128 -4.63 -5.62 9.53
CA ARG A 128 -5.20 -4.56 10.39
C ARG A 128 -4.11 -3.80 11.14
N GLY A 129 -4.51 -2.74 11.84
CA GLY A 129 -3.62 -1.95 12.69
C GLY A 129 -2.69 -1.04 11.90
N TRP A 130 -3.14 -0.55 10.74
CA TRP A 130 -2.35 0.33 9.87
C TRP A 130 -2.06 1.64 10.56
N GLN A 131 -0.83 2.13 10.40
CA GLN A 131 -0.32 3.24 11.19
C GLN A 131 -0.08 4.46 10.30
N GLY A 132 -0.51 5.62 10.80
CA GLY A 132 -0.06 6.95 10.37
C GLY A 132 0.73 7.62 11.49
N HIS A 133 1.22 8.84 11.22
CA HIS A 133 1.91 9.63 12.24
C HIS A 133 0.91 10.24 13.24
N ASN A 134 -0.24 10.70 12.74
CA ASN A 134 -1.28 11.37 13.53
C ASN A 134 -2.67 10.79 13.22
N PRO A 135 -3.66 11.01 14.11
CA PRO A 135 -5.06 10.80 13.78
C PRO A 135 -5.50 11.80 12.71
N GLU A 136 -5.93 11.30 11.55
CA GLU A 136 -6.30 12.13 10.40
C GLU A 136 -7.77 11.95 10.00
N ALA A 137 -8.38 13.03 9.52
CA ALA A 137 -9.71 13.03 8.92
C ALA A 137 -9.60 12.98 7.39
N THR A 138 -9.17 11.82 6.88
CA THR A 138 -8.76 11.63 5.48
C THR A 138 -9.44 10.41 4.87
N TRP A 139 -9.51 10.36 3.54
CA TRP A 139 -9.85 9.12 2.85
C TRP A 139 -8.59 8.26 2.80
N LEU A 140 -8.60 7.12 3.51
CA LEU A 140 -7.44 6.24 3.60
C LEU A 140 -7.63 5.03 2.69
N MET A 141 -6.65 4.73 1.83
CA MET A 141 -6.54 3.49 1.06
C MET A 141 -5.37 2.65 1.59
N VAL A 142 -5.61 1.36 1.81
CA VAL A 142 -4.55 0.43 2.24
C VAL A 142 -4.45 -0.75 1.30
N PHE A 143 -3.27 -0.92 0.71
CA PHE A 143 -2.87 -2.08 -0.08
C PHE A 143 -2.23 -3.13 0.83
N VAL A 144 -2.95 -4.21 1.09
CA VAL A 144 -2.46 -5.32 1.92
C VAL A 144 -1.83 -6.38 1.02
N PHE A 145 -0.62 -6.81 1.37
CA PHE A 145 0.15 -7.76 0.57
C PHE A 145 0.90 -8.78 1.41
N ASP A 146 1.25 -9.90 0.79
CA ASP A 146 2.09 -10.95 1.34
C ASP A 146 3.35 -11.09 0.49
N SER A 147 4.50 -11.16 1.14
CA SER A 147 5.80 -11.49 0.53
C SER A 147 6.81 -11.82 1.62
N ASN A 148 8.02 -12.24 1.25
CA ASN A 148 9.09 -12.46 2.22
C ASN A 148 9.54 -11.17 2.93
N ARG A 149 10.28 -11.36 4.02
CA ARG A 149 10.97 -10.33 4.81
C ARG A 149 12.44 -10.71 4.98
N PRO A 150 13.34 -9.75 5.30
CA PRO A 150 14.74 -10.08 5.57
C PRO A 150 14.97 -11.13 6.67
N SER A 151 14.08 -11.20 7.66
CA SER A 151 14.19 -12.18 8.74
C SER A 151 13.79 -13.60 8.37
N ASP A 152 13.16 -13.81 7.21
CA ASP A 152 12.47 -15.07 6.89
C ASP A 152 13.46 -16.21 6.64
N ALA A 153 14.60 -15.93 5.98
CA ALA A 153 15.64 -16.91 5.75
C ALA A 153 16.20 -17.49 7.06
N VAL A 154 16.48 -16.63 8.04
CA VAL A 154 16.98 -17.04 9.37
C VAL A 154 15.93 -17.83 10.17
N LYS A 155 14.64 -17.61 9.87
CA LYS A 155 13.51 -18.31 10.50
C LYS A 155 13.13 -19.60 9.77
N GLY A 156 13.85 -19.99 8.71
CA GLY A 156 13.53 -21.16 7.88
C GLY A 156 12.22 -21.03 7.12
N ILE A 157 11.72 -19.81 6.91
CA ILE A 157 10.52 -19.55 6.10
C ILE A 157 10.95 -19.61 4.64
N ALA A 158 10.29 -20.49 3.87
CA ALA A 158 10.60 -20.69 2.47
C ALA A 158 10.38 -19.41 1.62
N PRO A 159 11.09 -19.30 0.48
CA PRO A 159 10.81 -18.29 -0.54
C PRO A 159 9.35 -18.38 -0.99
N LYS A 160 8.68 -17.23 -1.10
CA LYS A 160 7.32 -17.11 -1.62
C LYS A 160 7.18 -15.89 -2.53
N PRO A 161 6.37 -16.00 -3.61
CA PRO A 161 6.03 -14.87 -4.44
C PRO A 161 5.34 -13.73 -3.67
N PHE A 162 5.52 -12.51 -4.15
CA PHE A 162 4.68 -11.39 -3.75
C PHE A 162 3.23 -11.61 -4.22
N ARG A 163 2.25 -11.21 -3.41
CA ARG A 163 0.84 -11.13 -3.81
C ARG A 163 0.10 -10.01 -3.09
N PHE A 164 -0.79 -9.33 -3.80
CA PHE A 164 -1.81 -8.50 -3.15
C PHE A 164 -2.91 -9.38 -2.57
N LEU A 165 -3.25 -9.14 -1.31
CA LEU A 165 -4.29 -9.85 -0.58
C LEU A 165 -5.60 -9.08 -0.58
N GLN A 166 -5.54 -7.78 -0.27
CA GLN A 166 -6.73 -6.93 -0.13
C GLN A 166 -6.38 -5.47 -0.45
N VAL A 167 -7.35 -4.73 -0.96
CA VAL A 167 -7.32 -3.26 -0.94
C VAL A 167 -8.58 -2.80 -0.21
N LEU A 168 -8.38 -2.00 0.83
CA LEU A 168 -9.44 -1.50 1.69
C LEU A 168 -9.38 0.03 1.68
N GLY A 169 -10.53 0.70 1.67
CA GLY A 169 -10.50 2.15 1.76
C GLY A 169 -11.80 2.77 2.23
N ALA A 170 -11.71 3.85 3.00
CA ALA A 170 -12.87 4.59 3.47
C ALA A 170 -12.45 5.99 3.94
N ARG A 171 -13.43 6.90 4.07
CA ARG A 171 -13.23 8.15 4.80
C ARG A 171 -13.16 7.87 6.29
N LEU A 172 -12.03 8.18 6.90
CA LEU A 172 -11.81 8.10 8.34
C LEU A 172 -11.93 9.48 8.97
N THR A 173 -12.21 9.47 10.27
CA THR A 173 -12.20 10.63 11.16
C THR A 173 -11.16 10.42 12.25
N LYS A 174 -10.81 11.47 13.00
CA LYS A 174 -9.84 11.35 14.10
C LYS A 174 -10.25 10.31 15.16
N ALA A 175 -11.54 10.04 15.33
CA ALA A 175 -12.07 9.04 16.26
C ALA A 175 -11.81 7.58 15.80
N ASP A 176 -11.46 7.36 14.54
CA ASP A 176 -11.16 6.05 13.97
C ASP A 176 -9.70 5.61 14.18
N TRP A 177 -8.96 6.36 15.01
CA TRP A 177 -7.56 6.11 15.33
C TRP A 177 -7.35 5.96 16.84
N SER A 178 -6.37 5.15 17.21
CA SER A 178 -5.79 5.09 18.55
C SER A 178 -4.41 5.75 18.50
N PHE A 179 -4.27 6.89 19.17
CA PHE A 179 -2.99 7.59 19.26
C PHE A 179 -2.07 6.93 20.31
N SER A 180 -0.84 6.67 19.90
CA SER A 180 0.25 6.20 20.76
C SER A 180 1.35 7.24 20.73
N GLY A 181 1.38 8.07 21.78
CA GLY A 181 2.44 9.05 22.00
C GLY A 181 3.78 8.38 22.33
N ARG A 182 4.74 9.19 22.78
CA ARG A 182 6.03 8.70 23.26
C ARG A 182 6.35 9.29 24.63
N SER A 183 7.01 8.51 25.48
CA SER A 183 7.66 9.04 26.68
C SER A 183 8.94 9.79 26.31
N GLU A 184 9.48 10.56 27.24
CA GLU A 184 10.76 11.28 27.06
C GLU A 184 11.93 10.34 26.75
N THR A 185 11.94 9.15 27.33
CA THR A 185 12.98 8.13 27.12
C THR A 185 12.77 7.27 25.87
N SER A 186 11.61 7.40 25.22
CA SER A 186 11.28 6.58 24.06
C SER A 186 11.89 7.15 22.79
N ARG A 187 12.67 6.30 22.10
CA ARG A 187 13.18 6.59 20.74
C ARG A 187 12.17 6.30 19.63
N ARG A 188 10.94 5.91 19.97
CA ARG A 188 9.90 5.62 18.96
C ARG A 188 9.35 6.92 18.38
N THR A 189 8.97 6.84 17.10
CA THR A 189 8.14 7.88 16.49
C THR A 189 6.72 7.74 17.02
N ILE A 190 6.03 8.85 17.25
CA ILE A 190 4.60 8.83 17.58
C ILE A 190 3.82 8.17 16.44
N THR A 191 2.77 7.44 16.79
CA THR A 191 1.96 6.75 15.79
C THR A 191 0.49 6.85 16.14
N ALA A 192 -0.36 6.87 15.13
CA ALA A 192 -1.79 6.65 15.24
C ALA A 192 -2.12 5.37 14.48
N SER A 193 -2.73 4.40 15.15
CA SER A 193 -3.14 3.14 14.49
C SER A 193 -4.63 3.16 14.25
N VAL A 194 -5.08 2.72 13.07
CA VAL A 194 -6.51 2.54 12.78
C VAL A 194 -7.11 1.59 13.80
N ASN A 195 -8.15 2.04 14.51
CA ASN A 195 -8.82 1.29 15.56
C ASN A 195 -9.96 0.41 14.98
N ASN A 196 -10.79 -0.18 15.85
CA ASN A 196 -11.86 -1.06 15.38
C ASN A 196 -12.94 -0.34 14.56
N SER A 197 -13.31 0.90 14.88
CA SER A 197 -14.33 1.62 14.10
C SER A 197 -13.80 1.97 12.70
N GLY A 198 -12.53 2.41 12.61
CA GLY A 198 -11.90 2.67 11.32
C GLY A 198 -11.74 1.41 10.48
N TYR A 199 -11.31 0.31 11.11
CA TYR A 199 -11.23 -0.99 10.44
C TYR A 199 -12.60 -1.43 9.89
N GLN A 200 -13.67 -1.33 10.70
CA GLN A 200 -15.03 -1.67 10.27
C GLN A 200 -15.49 -0.84 9.07
N LYS A 201 -15.24 0.49 9.07
CA LYS A 201 -15.55 1.36 7.92
C LYS A 201 -14.83 0.91 6.66
N MET A 202 -13.54 0.61 6.77
CA MET A 202 -12.72 0.18 5.63
C MET A 202 -13.12 -1.20 5.11
N THR A 203 -13.47 -2.15 5.99
CA THR A 203 -13.96 -3.48 5.58
C THR A 203 -15.40 -3.45 5.05
N ALA A 204 -16.21 -2.46 5.42
CA ALA A 204 -17.52 -2.26 4.79
C ALA A 204 -17.39 -1.76 3.35
N ASN A 205 -16.22 -1.25 2.96
CA ASN A 205 -15.91 -0.74 1.63
C ASN A 205 -14.63 -1.42 1.06
N VAL A 206 -14.62 -2.75 1.05
CA VAL A 206 -13.57 -3.53 0.38
C VAL A 206 -13.53 -3.15 -1.10
N ILE A 207 -12.34 -2.85 -1.62
CA ILE A 207 -12.09 -2.51 -3.03
C ILE A 207 -11.62 -3.73 -3.80
N TYR A 208 -10.70 -4.50 -3.21
CA TYR A 208 -10.16 -5.74 -3.76
C TYR A 208 -9.95 -6.77 -2.65
N GLN A 209 -10.18 -8.05 -2.96
CA GLN A 209 -9.88 -9.16 -2.07
C GLN A 209 -9.55 -10.43 -2.85
N ASN A 210 -8.43 -11.05 -2.49
CA ASN A 210 -8.00 -12.38 -2.93
C ASN A 210 -7.24 -13.03 -1.78
N LEU A 211 -7.98 -13.44 -0.74
CA LEU A 211 -7.40 -14.15 0.39
C LEU A 211 -7.24 -15.64 0.03
N PRO A 212 -6.13 -16.28 0.43
CA PRO A 212 -5.96 -17.73 0.34
C PRO A 212 -6.94 -18.51 1.24
#